data_AF-A0A0D8BB29-F1
#
_entry.id   AF-A0A0D8BB29-F1
#
_cell.length_a   1.000
_cell.length_b   1.000
_cell.length_c   1.000
_cell.angle_alpha   90.00
_cell.angle_beta   90.00
_cell.angle_gamma   90.00
#
_symmetry.space_group_name_H-M   'P 1'
#
loop_
_entity.id
_entity.type
_entity.pdbx_description
1 polymer ?
#
loop_
_entity_poly.entity_id
_entity_poly.type
_entity_poly.pdbx_seq_one_letter_code
_entity_poly.pdbx_strand_id
1 'polypeptide(L)' 'MALDDSALSGLLELLRHTDAGQVMRELLRFGLQALVDAEADAHVGAARYERSAARTTQRNGSRERTVSTTAGD' A
#
# COMPACT_ATOMS: atom_id res chain seq x y z
N MET A 1 -0.28 -26.83 -15.98
CA MET A 1 -1.08 -26.72 -17.22
C MET A 1 -0.83 -25.34 -17.78
N ALA A 2 -0.53 -25.22 -19.08
CA ALA A 2 -0.38 -23.92 -19.72
C ALA A 2 -1.74 -23.20 -19.70
N LEU A 3 -1.74 -21.91 -19.37
CA LEU A 3 -2.94 -21.07 -19.49
C LEU A 3 -3.40 -21.10 -20.95
N ASP A 4 -4.71 -21.17 -21.17
CA ASP A 4 -5.31 -21.08 -22.50
C ASP A 4 -5.07 -19.69 -23.11
N ASP A 5 -4.82 -19.62 -24.42
CA ASP A 5 -4.54 -18.37 -25.14
C ASP A 5 -5.67 -17.34 -24.99
N SER A 6 -6.90 -17.80 -24.78
CA SER A 6 -8.07 -16.95 -24.53
C SER A 6 -7.97 -16.29 -23.15
N ALA A 7 -7.64 -17.02 -22.09
CA ALA A 7 -7.39 -16.44 -20.77
C ALA A 7 -6.20 -15.49 -20.79
N LEU A 8 -5.12 -15.81 -21.52
CA LEU A 8 -3.95 -14.93 -21.62
C LEU A 8 -4.30 -13.62 -22.34
N SER A 9 -5.07 -13.70 -23.42
CA SER A 9 -5.57 -12.53 -24.16
C SER A 9 -6.52 -11.67 -23.32
N GLY A 10 -7.42 -12.31 -22.55
CA GLY A 10 -8.32 -11.61 -21.63
C GLY A 10 -7.58 -10.90 -20.49
N LEU A 11 -6.52 -11.51 -19.95
CA LEU A 11 -5.68 -10.92 -18.92
C LEU A 11 -4.87 -9.74 -19.47
N LEU A 12 -4.37 -9.84 -20.71
CA LEU A 12 -3.71 -8.75 -21.40
C LEU A 12 -4.66 -7.60 -21.73
N GLU A 13 -5.90 -7.87 -22.14
CA GLU A 13 -6.90 -6.82 -22.31
C GLU A 13 -7.20 -6.13 -20.98
N LEU A 14 -7.44 -6.87 -19.90
CA LEU A 14 -7.62 -6.29 -18.57
C LEU A 14 -6.44 -5.40 -18.17
N LEU A 15 -5.20 -5.85 -18.39
CA LEU A 15 -4.01 -5.04 -18.11
C LEU A 15 -3.92 -3.79 -18.99
N ARG A 16 -4.29 -3.88 -20.27
CA ARG A 16 -4.30 -2.75 -21.22
C ARG A 16 -5.39 -1.73 -20.92
N HIS A 17 -6.51 -2.16 -20.35
CA HIS A 17 -7.61 -1.29 -19.95
C HIS A 17 -7.45 -0.76 -18.52
N THR A 18 -6.50 -1.31 -17.75
CA THR A 18 -6.15 -0.75 -16.45
C THR A 18 -5.36 0.54 -16.69
N ASP A 19 -5.93 1.68 -16.30
CA ASP A 19 -5.25 2.97 -16.38
C ASP A 19 -3.95 2.92 -15.55
N ALA A 20 -2.81 2.99 -16.24
CA ALA A 20 -1.48 2.99 -15.61
C ALA A 20 -1.36 4.10 -14.54
N GLY A 21 -2.06 5.21 -14.69
CA GLY A 21 -2.16 6.25 -13.68
C GLY A 21 -2.86 5.78 -12.40
N GLN A 22 -3.95 5.00 -12.51
CA GLN A 22 -4.62 4.41 -11.35
C GLN A 22 -3.74 3.40 -10.63
N VAL A 23 -3.02 2.56 -11.39
CA VAL A 23 -2.07 1.60 -10.81
C VAL A 23 -0.98 2.32 -10.03
N MET A 24 -0.41 3.38 -10.62
CA MET A 24 0.62 4.17 -9.95
C MET A 24 0.09 4.85 -8.68
N ARG A 25 -1.13 5.40 -8.72
CA ARG A 25 -1.77 6.01 -7.54
C ARG A 25 -1.93 5.01 -6.40
N GLU A 26 -2.42 3.81 -6.68
CA GLU A 26 -2.59 2.78 -5.65
C GLU A 26 -1.25 2.25 -5.12
N LEU A 27 -0.25 2.09 -5.98
CA LEU A 27 1.11 1.74 -5.55
C LEU A 27 1.72 2.80 -4.64
N LEU A 28 1.55 4.09 -4.96
CA LEU A 28 2.01 5.19 -4.12
C LEU A 28 1.24 5.23 -2.80
N ARG A 29 -0.08 5.08 -2.82
CA ARG A 29 -0.92 5.02 -1.62
C ARG A 29 -0.44 3.93 -0.67
N PHE A 30 -0.24 2.72 -1.20
CA PHE A 30 0.27 1.59 -0.43
C PHE A 30 1.68 1.85 0.11
N GLY A 31 2.60 2.31 -0.75
CA GLY A 31 3.98 2.57 -0.38
C GLY A 31 4.12 3.64 0.70
N LEU A 32 3.40 4.75 0.57
CA LEU A 32 3.38 5.82 1.57
C LEU A 32 2.82 5.33 2.90
N GLN A 33 1.74 4.55 2.88
CA GLN A 33 1.16 4.00 4.11
C GLN A 33 2.12 3.02 4.79
N ALA A 34 2.80 2.16 4.03
CA ALA A 34 3.80 1.23 4.57
C ALA A 34 4.97 1.95 5.24
N LEU A 35 5.44 3.07 4.65
CA LEU A 35 6.49 3.90 5.26
C LEU A 35 6.03 4.56 6.55
N VAL A 36 4.81 5.10 6.58
CA VAL A 36 4.22 5.68 7.80
C VAL A 36 4.10 4.64 8.91
N ASP A 37 3.66 3.42 8.57
CA ASP A 37 3.54 2.34 9.55
C ASP A 37 4.91 1.88 10.08
N ALA A 38 5.92 1.80 9.22
CA ALA A 38 7.29 1.49 9.62
C ALA A 38 7.91 2.56 10.54
N GLU A 39 7.69 3.84 10.23
CA GLU A 39 8.13 4.95 11.09
C GLU A 39 7.40 4.93 12.44
N ALA A 40 6.11 4.64 12.45
CA ALA A 40 5.34 4.49 13.68
C ALA A 40 5.87 3.34 14.54
N ASP A 41 6.17 2.19 13.94
CA ASP A 41 6.71 1.04 14.67
C ASP A 41 8.10 1.33 15.26
N ALA A 42 8.96 2.05 14.51
CA ALA A 42 10.26 2.52 14.99
C ALA A 42 10.12 3.53 16.13
N HIS A 43 9.17 4.47 16.03
CA HIS A 43 8.92 5.47 17.07
C HIS A 43 8.32 4.84 18.35
N VAL A 44 7.38 3.91 18.19
CA VAL A 44 6.77 3.18 19.32
C VAL A 44 7.78 2.22 19.96
N GLY A 45 8.73 1.69 19.19
CA GLY A 45 9.70 0.68 19.62
C GLY A 45 9.14 -0.75 19.63
N ALA A 46 8.02 -0.97 18.95
CA ALA A 46 7.34 -2.27 18.85
C ALA A 46 6.36 -2.27 17.67
N ALA A 47 6.24 -3.40 16.99
CA ALA A 47 5.24 -3.57 15.95
C ALA A 47 3.81 -3.61 16.51
N ARG A 48 2.83 -3.59 15.60
CA ARG A 48 1.41 -3.67 15.97
C ARG A 48 1.11 -4.99 16.71
N TYR A 49 0.56 -4.86 17.92
CA TYR A 49 0.23 -5.97 18.84
C TYR A 49 1.43 -6.78 19.35
N GLU A 50 2.66 -6.35 19.07
CA GLU A 50 3.86 -7.00 19.60
C GLU A 50 4.07 -6.67 21.08
N ARG A 51 4.37 -7.70 21.88
CA ARG A 51 4.81 -7.52 23.28
C ARG A 51 6.31 -7.22 23.30
N SER A 52 6.67 -6.00 23.63
CA SER A 52 8.06 -5.55 23.72
C SER A 52 8.25 -4.65 24.94
N ALA A 53 9.36 -4.84 25.65
CA ALA A 53 9.76 -3.97 26.76
C ALA A 53 10.28 -2.60 26.28
N ALA A 54 10.62 -2.47 24.99
CA ALA A 54 11.06 -1.21 24.37
C ALA A 54 9.88 -0.30 23.99
N ARG A 55 8.63 -0.75 24.16
CA ARG A 55 7.43 0.03 23.80
C ARG A 55 7.32 1.28 24.68
N THR A 56 7.33 2.46 24.07
CA THR A 56 7.26 3.76 24.78
C THR A 56 5.88 4.42 24.74
N THR A 57 5.07 4.13 23.72
CA THR A 57 3.74 4.71 23.52
C THR A 57 2.77 3.73 22.83
N GLN A 58 1.53 4.16 22.57
CA GLN A 58 0.49 3.35 21.93
C GLN A 58 -0.08 4.02 20.68
N ARG A 59 -0.49 3.20 19.70
CA ARG A 59 -1.18 3.68 18.50
C ARG A 59 -2.61 4.14 18.84
N ASN A 60 -2.99 5.33 18.37
CA ASN A 60 -4.31 5.93 18.60
C ASN A 60 -5.12 6.05 17.29
N GLY A 61 -5.29 4.92 16.60
CA GLY A 61 -6.02 4.88 15.33
C GLY A 61 -5.27 5.54 14.16
N SER A 62 -6.02 5.84 13.10
CA SER A 62 -5.56 6.52 11.88
C SER A 62 -6.51 7.67 11.54
N ARG A 63 -6.06 8.57 10.65
CA ARG A 63 -6.86 9.67 10.12
C ARG A 63 -6.69 9.74 8.62
N GLU A 64 -7.79 10.02 7.91
CA GLU A 64 -7.73 10.24 6.47
C GLU A 64 -6.96 11.52 6.17
N ARG A 65 -6.20 11.49 5.07
CA ARG A 65 -5.46 12.63 4.56
C ARG A 65 -5.34 12.50 3.05
N THR A 66 -5.81 13.51 2.33
CA THR A 66 -5.55 13.66 0.89
C THR A 66 -4.11 14.12 0.68
N VAL A 67 -3.39 13.48 -0.23
CA VAL A 67 -1.99 13.78 -0.54
C VAL A 67 -1.86 13.97 -2.05
N SER A 68 -1.72 15.22 -2.48
CA SER A 68 -1.49 15.55 -3.88
C SER A 68 -0.08 15.16 -4.30
N THR A 69 0.01 14.30 -5.29
CA THR A 69 1.26 13.85 -5.91
C THR A 69 1.24 14.11 -7.42
N THR A 70 2.36 13.86 -8.11
CA THR A 70 2.40 13.89 -9.58
C THR A 70 1.49 12.84 -10.23
N ALA A 71 1.12 11.79 -9.50
CA ALA A 71 0.17 10.78 -9.97
C ALA A 71 -1.29 11.18 -9.74
N GLY A 72 -1.58 12.29 -9.06
CA GLY A 72 -2.91 12.74 -8.67
C GLY A 72 -3.09 12.85 -7.15
N ASP A 73 -4.34 13.10 -6.74
CA ASP A 73 -4.79 13.24 -5.35
C ASP A 73 -5.22 11.91 -4.70
#